data_AF-A0A963WDT8-F1
#
_entry.id   AF-A0A963WDT8-F1
#
_cell.length_a   1.000
_cell.length_b   1.000
_cell.length_c   1.000
_cell.angle_alpha   90.00
_cell.angle_beta   90.00
_cell.angle_gamma   90.00
#
_symmetry.space_group_name_H-M   'P 1'
#
loop_
_entity.id
_entity.type
_entity.pdbx_description
1 polymer ?
#
loop_
_entity_poly.entity_id
_entity_poly.type
_entity_poly.pdbx_seq_one_letter_code
_entity_poly.pdbx_strand_id
1 'polypeptide(L)'
;MRVNARFEGEAEQQLTYLAEATGLGVSEVLRTSVQHYYDQLRAQRGGLTHFAAFVGAGRSGRSDVAGSYKARLVEGWSGKHRAGPAAVHEPATPYAAEADKGRA
;
A
#
# COMPACT_ATOMS: atom_id res chain seq x y z
N MET A 1 -19.82 24.42 2.29
CA MET A 1 -20.89 23.97 1.39
C MET A 1 -22.19 23.91 2.20
N ARG A 2 -23.34 24.31 1.64
CA ARG A 2 -24.65 24.11 2.27
C ARG A 2 -25.38 22.99 1.52
N VAL A 3 -25.97 22.05 2.25
CA VAL A 3 -26.68 20.90 1.68
C VAL A 3 -28.08 20.87 2.29
N ASN A 4 -29.11 20.82 1.45
CA ASN A 4 -30.49 20.59 1.88
C ASN A 4 -30.82 19.13 1.53
N ALA A 5 -30.96 18.28 2.54
CA ALA A 5 -31.35 16.88 2.38
C ALA A 5 -32.65 16.64 3.16
N ARG A 6 -33.50 15.78 2.61
CA ARG A 6 -34.70 15.28 3.29
C ARG A 6 -34.42 13.87 3.76
N PHE A 7 -34.67 13.61 5.04
CA PHE A 7 -34.59 12.29 5.64
C PHE A 7 -36.00 11.90 6.05
N GLU A 8 -36.41 10.67 5.71
CA GLU A 8 -37.74 10.15 6.00
C GLU A 8 -37.62 8.75 6.60
N GLY A 9 -38.56 8.39 7.47
CA GLY A 9 -38.65 7.05 8.06
C GLY A 9 -37.48 6.72 9.00
N GLU A 10 -36.79 5.62 8.75
CA GLU A 10 -35.74 5.10 9.64
C GLU A 10 -34.55 6.06 9.78
N ALA A 11 -34.18 6.78 8.71
CA ALA A 11 -33.05 7.70 8.75
C ALA A 11 -33.31 8.89 9.68
N GLU A 12 -34.56 9.35 9.75
CA GLU A 12 -34.98 10.39 10.68
C GLU A 12 -34.90 9.89 12.13
N GLN A 13 -35.39 8.67 12.40
CA GLN A 13 -35.31 8.06 13.73
C GLN A 13 -33.87 7.88 14.21
N GLN A 14 -32.98 7.43 13.32
CA GLN A 14 -31.55 7.28 13.62
C GLN A 14 -30.90 8.63 13.95
N LEU A 15 -31.24 9.69 13.20
CA LEU A 15 -30.71 11.03 13.47
C LEU A 15 -31.20 11.59 14.80
N THR A 16 -32.48 11.41 15.12
CA THR A 16 -33.06 11.82 16.40
C THR A 16 -32.39 11.08 17.55
N TYR A 17 -32.26 9.76 17.43
CA TYR A 17 -31.56 8.93 18.42
C TYR A 17 -30.12 9.39 18.65
N LEU A 18 -29.37 9.64 17.57
CA LEU A 18 -27.98 10.10 17.69
C LEU A 18 -27.89 11.49 18.34
N ALA A 19 -28.80 12.40 18.02
CA ALA A 19 -28.86 13.71 18.65
C ALA A 19 -29.16 13.61 20.16
N GLU A 20 -30.14 12.78 20.54
CA GLU A 20 -30.50 12.56 21.94
C GLU A 20 -29.37 11.87 22.73
N ALA A 21 -28.79 10.81 22.18
CA ALA A 21 -27.75 10.03 22.86
C ALA A 21 -26.43 10.81 23.03
N THR A 22 -26.12 11.71 22.10
CA THR A 22 -24.88 12.51 22.15
C THR A 22 -25.08 13.88 22.81
N GLY A 23 -26.33 14.33 22.97
CA GLY A 23 -26.66 15.69 23.39
C GLY A 23 -26.28 16.77 22.37
N LEU A 24 -25.94 16.37 21.14
CA LEU A 24 -25.52 17.27 20.07
C LEU A 24 -26.72 17.70 19.22
N GLY A 25 -26.66 18.91 18.66
CA GLY A 25 -27.60 19.34 17.65
C GLY A 25 -27.48 18.53 16.36
N VAL A 26 -28.59 18.36 15.63
CA VAL A 26 -28.66 17.55 14.39
C VAL A 26 -27.59 17.94 13.36
N SER A 27 -27.29 19.24 13.21
CA SER A 27 -26.24 19.70 12.28
C SER A 27 -24.85 19.21 12.68
N GLU A 28 -24.57 19.10 13.97
CA GLU A 28 -23.26 18.66 14.48
C GLU A 28 -23.12 17.15 14.40
N VAL A 29 -24.21 16.41 14.67
CA VAL A 29 -24.29 14.97 14.39
C VAL A 29 -24.01 14.69 12.92
N LEU A 30 -24.67 15.41 11.99
CA LEU A 30 -24.45 15.24 10.56
C LEU A 30 -23.01 15.56 10.14
N ARG A 31 -22.42 16.64 10.67
CA ARG A 31 -21.01 16.98 10.41
C ARG A 31 -20.09 15.83 10.82
N THR A 32 -20.31 15.30 12.02
CA THR A 32 -19.49 14.24 12.60
C THR A 32 -19.66 12.93 11.82
N SER A 33 -20.88 12.58 11.44
CA SER A 33 -21.17 11.39 10.61
C SER A 33 -20.50 11.46 9.24
N VAL A 34 -20.54 12.61 8.57
CA VAL A 34 -19.87 12.80 7.27
C VAL A 34 -18.35 12.67 7.42
N GLN A 35 -17.77 13.25 8.47
CA GLN A 35 -16.35 13.13 8.74
C GLN A 35 -15.95 11.67 8.97
N HIS A 36 -16.71 10.94 9.80
CA HIS A 36 -16.47 9.50 10.03
C HIS A 36 -16.55 8.69 8.75
N TYR A 37 -17.57 8.92 7.92
CA TYR A 37 -17.71 8.21 6.65
C TYR A 37 -16.56 8.53 5.69
N TYR A 38 -16.12 9.79 5.63
CA TYR A 38 -14.96 10.21 4.85
C TYR A 38 -13.69 9.50 5.32
N ASP A 39 -13.41 9.48 6.62
CA ASP A 39 -12.22 8.85 7.17
C ASP A 39 -12.19 7.35 6.94
N GLN A 40 -13.35 6.68 7.08
CA GLN A 40 -13.51 5.27 6.74
C GLN A 40 -13.21 5.01 5.25
N LEU A 41 -13.80 5.79 4.35
CA LEU A 41 -13.59 5.62 2.91
C LEU A 41 -12.16 5.95 2.49
N ARG A 42 -11.55 6.97 3.10
CA ARG A 42 -10.15 7.34 2.87
C ARG A 42 -9.21 6.25 3.35
N ALA A 43 -9.45 5.67 4.52
CA ALA A 43 -8.66 4.55 5.03
C ALA A 43 -8.75 3.33 4.10
N GLN A 44 -9.95 3.01 3.60
CA GLN A 44 -10.14 1.91 2.63
C GLN A 44 -9.42 2.15 1.30
N ARG A 45 -9.39 3.41 0.82
CA ARG A 45 -8.74 3.77 -0.45
C ARG A 45 -7.23 3.99 -0.32
N GLY A 46 -6.72 4.22 0.88
CA GLY A 46 -5.29 4.44 1.16
C GLY A 46 -4.42 3.18 1.08
N GLY A 47 -5.02 2.00 0.93
CA GLY A 47 -4.30 0.73 0.91
C GLY A 47 -4.13 0.18 -0.51
N LEU A 48 -3.02 0.49 -1.17
CA LEU A 48 -2.37 -0.57 -1.96
C LEU A 48 -1.77 -1.54 -0.94
N THR A 49 -2.61 -2.32 -0.28
CA THR A 49 -2.25 -3.16 0.89
C THR A 49 -1.15 -4.17 0.54
N HIS A 50 -1.05 -4.53 -0.75
CA HIS A 50 0.04 -5.36 -1.28
C HIS A 50 1.41 -4.66 -1.30
N PHE A 51 1.46 -3.32 -1.37
CA PHE A 51 2.70 -2.55 -1.27
C PHE A 51 3.15 -2.26 0.16
N ALA A 52 2.26 -2.37 1.14
CA ALA A 52 2.64 -2.26 2.55
C ALA A 52 3.68 -3.33 2.95
N ALA A 53 3.61 -4.53 2.35
CA ALA A 53 4.61 -5.59 2.53
C ALA A 53 6.00 -5.21 1.98
N PHE A 54 6.09 -4.22 1.08
CA PHE A 54 7.34 -3.74 0.52
C PHE A 54 7.87 -2.49 1.25
N VAL A 55 7.07 -1.84 2.11
CA VAL A 55 7.53 -0.76 2.99
C VAL A 55 8.47 -1.35 4.04
N GLY A 56 9.75 -0.98 3.99
CA GLY A 56 10.78 -1.55 4.86
C GLY A 56 11.38 -2.89 4.40
N ALA A 57 10.88 -3.46 3.29
CA ALA A 57 11.50 -4.64 2.64
C ALA A 57 12.82 -4.32 1.92
N GLY A 58 13.37 -3.11 2.09
CA GLY A 58 14.75 -2.78 1.79
C GLY A 58 15.72 -3.39 2.79
N ARG A 59 15.59 -4.68 3.11
CA ARG A 59 16.49 -5.39 4.04
C ARG A 59 17.80 -5.76 3.34
N SER A 60 18.48 -4.76 2.78
CA SER A 60 19.88 -4.90 2.33
C SER A 60 20.86 -4.90 3.51
N GLY A 61 20.37 -4.70 4.74
CA GLY A 61 21.17 -4.52 5.96
C GLY A 61 21.84 -3.15 6.04
N ARG A 62 21.53 -2.22 5.12
CA ARG A 62 22.21 -0.93 5.01
C ARG A 62 21.21 0.21 5.13
N SER A 63 21.26 0.92 6.25
CA SER A 63 20.41 2.08 6.55
C SER A 63 20.89 3.38 5.87
N ASP A 64 22.09 3.40 5.31
CA ASP A 64 22.77 4.58 4.77
C ASP A 64 22.67 4.73 3.23
N VAL A 65 21.90 3.86 2.57
CA VAL A 65 21.85 3.78 1.10
C VAL A 65 21.32 5.07 0.47
N ALA A 66 20.33 5.72 1.09
CA ALA A 66 19.77 6.96 0.56
C ALA A 66 20.78 8.12 0.59
N GLY A 67 21.60 8.21 1.65
CA GLY A 67 22.61 9.25 1.81
C GLY A 67 23.86 9.04 0.94
N SER A 68 24.22 7.79 0.68
CA SER A 68 25.43 7.41 -0.07
C SER A 68 25.16 6.96 -1.51
N TYR A 69 23.92 7.11 -2.00
CA TYR A 69 23.46 6.55 -3.29
C TYR A 69 24.38 6.87 -4.46
N LYS A 70 24.75 8.16 -4.64
CA LYS A 70 25.61 8.59 -5.76
C LYS A 70 27.01 8.01 -5.67
N ALA A 71 27.59 7.94 -4.48
CA ALA A 71 28.92 7.37 -4.28
C ALA A 71 28.94 5.87 -4.61
N ARG A 72 27.92 5.13 -4.17
CA ARG A 72 27.79 3.69 -4.46
C ARG A 72 27.45 3.40 -5.92
N LEU A 73 26.68 4.28 -6.56
CA LEU A 73 26.44 4.18 -8.00
C LEU A 73 27.75 4.31 -8.77
N VAL A 74 28.59 5.28 -8.42
CA VAL A 74 29.91 5.46 -9.04
C VAL A 74 30.82 4.25 -8.79
N GLU A 75 30.90 3.76 -7.55
CA GLU A 75 31.69 2.57 -7.19
C GLU A 75 31.24 1.34 -7.99
N GLY A 76 29.93 1.06 -8.02
CA GLY A 76 29.37 -0.08 -8.75
C GLY A 76 29.48 0.06 -10.27
N TRP A 77 29.36 1.28 -10.79
CA TRP A 77 29.55 1.56 -12.21
C TRP A 77 31.01 1.38 -12.63
N SER A 78 31.94 1.95 -11.86
CA SER A 78 33.37 1.74 -12.07
C SER A 78 33.76 0.28 -11.95
N GLY A 79 33.20 -0.47 -11.01
CA GLY A 79 33.47 -1.91 -10.87
C GLY A 79 32.97 -2.75 -12.05
N LYS A 80 31.76 -2.46 -12.58
CA LYS A 80 31.21 -3.17 -13.74
C LYS A 80 31.94 -2.86 -15.05
N HIS A 81 32.45 -1.64 -15.18
CA HIS A 81 33.09 -1.19 -16.42
C HIS A 81 34.63 -1.15 -16.35
N ARG A 82 35.24 -1.57 -15.22
CA ARG A 82 36.69 -1.78 -15.12
C ARG A 82 37.06 -3.15 -15.69
N ALA A 83 37.24 -3.16 -17.00
CA ALA A 83 37.99 -4.13 -17.82
C ALA A 83 37.99 -5.60 -17.33
N GLY A 84 36.92 -6.31 -17.67
CA GLY A 84 36.87 -7.77 -17.75
C GLY A 84 35.64 -8.18 -18.58
N PRO A 85 35.70 -9.22 -19.42
CA PRO A 85 34.56 -9.61 -20.24
C PRO A 85 33.39 -9.98 -19.32
N ALA A 86 32.22 -9.39 -19.56
CA ALA A 86 31.02 -9.62 -18.78
C ALA A 86 30.70 -11.12 -18.80
N ALA A 87 30.75 -11.77 -17.62
CA ALA A 87 30.27 -13.13 -17.48
C ALA A 87 28.77 -13.13 -17.77
N VAL A 88 28.40 -13.63 -18.95
CA VAL A 88 27.02 -13.84 -19.35
C VAL A 88 26.45 -14.90 -18.41
N HIS A 89 25.53 -14.49 -17.54
CA HIS A 89 24.79 -15.42 -16.70
C HIS A 89 23.79 -16.16 -17.58
N GLU A 90 24.13 -17.38 -17.99
CA GLU A 90 23.22 -18.28 -18.70
C GLU A 90 22.10 -18.70 -17.73
N PRO A 91 20.81 -18.39 -18.00
CA PRO A 91 19.73 -18.81 -17.12
C PRO A 91 19.56 -20.31 -17.21
N ALA A 92 19.69 -21.01 -16.07
CA ALA A 92 19.41 -22.44 -15.97
C ALA A 92 17.96 -22.72 -16.42
N THR A 93 17.81 -23.48 -17.50
CA THR A 93 16.53 -23.87 -18.07
C THR A 93 15.86 -24.88 -17.14
N PRO A 94 14.65 -24.61 -16.60
CA PRO A 94 14.04 -25.47 -15.58
C PRO A 94 13.34 -26.74 -16.14
N TYR A 95 13.50 -27.09 -17.42
CA TYR A 95 12.70 -28.16 -18.06
C TYR A 95 13.40 -29.53 -18.21
N ALA A 96 14.60 -29.74 -17.65
CA ALA A 96 15.31 -31.02 -17.83
C ALA A 96 14.92 -32.14 -16.83
N ALA A 97 13.93 -31.93 -15.97
CA ALA A 97 13.63 -32.84 -14.84
C ALA A 97 12.45 -33.82 -15.07
N GLU A 98 12.02 -34.08 -16.31
CA GLU A 98 10.91 -35.02 -16.59
C GLU A 98 11.26 -36.15 -17.58
N ALA A 99 12.52 -36.57 -17.66
CA ALA A 99 12.91 -37.68 -18.55
C ALA A 99 13.66 -38.80 -17.82
N ASP A 100 13.13 -39.34 -16.71
CA ASP A 100 13.50 -40.68 -16.27
C ASP A 100 12.52 -41.30 -15.24
N LYS A 101 11.31 -41.68 -15.67
CA LYS A 101 10.49 -42.69 -14.97
C LYS A 101 9.69 -43.51 -15.97
N GLY A 102 10.24 -44.64 -16.41
CA GLY A 102 9.52 -45.58 -17.26
C GLY A 102 10.34 -46.81 -17.64
N ARG A 103 10.86 -47.53 -16.66
CA ARG A 103 11.47 -48.86 -16.81
C ARG A 103 10.36 -49.91 -17.00
N ALA A 104 10.36 -50.61 -18.12
CA ALA A 104 9.72 -51.92 -18.31
C ALA A 104 10.70 -52.82 -19.09
#